data_AF-A0A6I2G4K8-F1
#
_entry.id   AF-A0A6I2G4K8-F1
#
_cell.length_a   1.000
_cell.length_b   1.000
_cell.length_c   1.000
_cell.angle_alpha   90.00
_cell.angle_beta   90.00
_cell.angle_gamma   90.00
#
_symmetry.space_group_name_H-M   'P 1'
#
loop_
_entity.id
_entity.type
_entity.pdbx_description
1 polymer ?
#
loop_
_entity_poly.entity_id
_entity_poly.type
_entity_poly.pdbx_seq_one_letter_code
_entity_poly.pdbx_strand_id
1 'polypeptide(L)'
;MTDIRDGRMYVGNQVIPLAAQVSVLMATYLSHRADRWPRTANPHLVINMSTAGKTSEAGYQWINRRLGFRAQDLREDRIIQEVQATGGDIRRICDLFGLTVGAAQRYVDGLDPPAGIGEG
;
A
#
# COMPACT_ATOMS: atom_id res chain seq x y z
N MET A 1 9.00 -12.10 -1.07
CA MET A 1 9.35 -11.95 -2.50
C MET A 1 8.14 -11.37 -3.19
N THR A 2 8.27 -10.19 -3.80
CA THR A 2 7.18 -9.54 -4.52
C THR A 2 7.28 -9.90 -5.99
N ASP A 3 6.19 -10.38 -6.57
CA ASP A 3 6.13 -10.76 -7.98
C ASP A 3 5.02 -9.97 -8.68
N ILE A 4 5.25 -9.55 -9.92
CA ILE A 4 4.32 -8.70 -10.67
C ILE A 4 4.08 -9.36 -12.01
N ARG A 5 2.86 -9.87 -12.20
CA ARG A 5 2.45 -10.62 -13.39
C ARG A 5 1.07 -10.17 -13.81
N ASP A 6 0.86 -9.92 -15.10
CA ASP A 6 -0.46 -9.63 -15.69
C ASP A 6 -1.25 -8.52 -14.98
N GLY A 7 -0.56 -7.44 -14.59
CA GLY A 7 -1.20 -6.32 -13.87
C GLY A 7 -1.59 -6.63 -12.42
N ARG A 8 -1.10 -7.73 -11.84
CA ARG A 8 -1.30 -8.09 -10.45
C ARG A 8 0.03 -8.15 -9.71
N MET A 9 0.03 -7.63 -8.50
CA MET A 9 1.16 -7.70 -7.58
C MET A 9 0.88 -8.74 -6.50
N TYR A 10 1.76 -9.71 -6.37
CA TYR A 10 1.71 -10.78 -5.39
C TYR A 10 2.63 -10.42 -4.23
N VAL A 11 2.05 -10.22 -3.05
CA VAL A 11 2.77 -9.89 -1.81
C VAL A 11 2.42 -10.93 -0.76
N GLY A 12 3.28 -11.93 -0.60
CA GLY A 12 2.99 -13.07 0.26
C GLY A 12 1.72 -13.79 -0.20
N ASN A 13 0.68 -13.80 0.64
CA ASN A 13 -0.60 -14.44 0.34
C ASN A 13 -1.66 -13.47 -0.23
N GLN A 14 -1.28 -12.22 -0.51
CA GLN A 14 -2.18 -11.20 -1.04
C GLN A 14 -1.93 -10.96 -2.54
N VAL A 15 -3.03 -10.78 -3.28
CA VAL A 15 -3.01 -10.41 -4.69
C VAL A 15 -3.62 -9.02 -4.83
N ILE A 16 -2.80 -8.04 -5.19
CA ILE A 16 -3.21 -6.65 -5.32
C ILE A 16 -3.35 -6.33 -6.81
N PRO A 17 -4.57 -6.04 -7.31
CA PRO A 17 -4.74 -5.58 -8.68
C PRO A 17 -4.09 -4.21 -8.82
N LEU A 18 -3.26 -4.06 -9.85
CA LEU A 18 -2.66 -2.78 -10.20
C LEU A 18 -3.53 -2.10 -11.26
N ALA A 19 -3.90 -0.85 -11.01
CA ALA A 19 -4.47 -0.02 -12.06
C ALA A 19 -3.48 0.11 -13.22
N ALA A 20 -3.97 0.25 -14.46
CA ALA A 20 -3.13 0.27 -15.65
C ALA A 20 -1.97 1.28 -15.55
N GLN A 21 -2.23 2.47 -15.02
CA GLN A 21 -1.19 3.49 -14.81
C GLN A 21 -0.11 3.04 -13.80
N VAL A 22 -0.51 2.34 -12.74
CA VAL A 22 0.42 1.80 -11.73
C VAL A 22 1.26 0.69 -12.34
N SER A 23 0.68 -0.16 -13.19
CA SER A 23 1.44 -1.19 -13.93
C SER A 23 2.53 -0.58 -14.81
N VAL A 24 2.23 0.51 -15.52
CA VAL A 24 3.21 1.22 -16.35
C VAL A 24 4.33 1.81 -15.49
N LEU A 25 3.97 2.53 -14.42
CA LEU A 25 4.97 3.11 -13.50
C LEU A 25 5.85 2.03 -12.87
N MET A 26 5.26 0.89 -12.53
CA MET A 26 5.97 -0.25 -11.97
C MET A 26 6.96 -0.85 -12.96
N ALA A 27 6.54 -1.07 -14.22
CA ALA A 27 7.43 -1.57 -15.26
C ALA A 27 8.61 -0.62 -15.52
N THR A 28 8.34 0.69 -15.56
CA THR A 28 9.38 1.73 -15.67
C THR A 28 10.34 1.68 -14.48
N TYR A 29 9.83 1.55 -13.26
CA TYR A 29 10.68 1.45 -12.07
C TYR A 29 11.55 0.19 -12.08
N LEU A 30 10.97 -0.97 -12.43
CA LEU A 30 11.70 -2.24 -12.49
C LEU A 30 12.80 -2.21 -13.56
N SER A 31 12.54 -1.57 -14.71
CA SER A 31 13.55 -1.37 -15.77
C SER A 31 14.70 -0.50 -15.27
N HIS A 32 14.39 0.67 -14.69
CA HIS A 32 15.40 1.54 -14.09
C HIS A 32 16.21 0.83 -12.99
N ARG A 33 15.56 -0.02 -12.17
CA ARG A 33 16.23 -0.81 -11.12
C ARG A 33 17.19 -1.83 -11.72
N ALA A 34 16.79 -2.53 -12.78
CA ALA A 34 17.63 -3.50 -13.47
C ALA A 34 18.84 -2.82 -14.13
N ASP A 35 18.64 -1.67 -14.75
CA ASP A 35 19.73 -0.90 -15.38
C ASP A 35 20.72 -0.35 -14.34
N ARG A 36 20.21 0.18 -13.22
CA ARG A 36 21.04 0.81 -12.19
C ARG A 36 21.78 -0.20 -11.32
N TRP A 37 21.17 -1.37 -11.08
CA TRP A 37 21.75 -2.43 -10.24
C TRP A 37 21.59 -3.82 -10.88
N PRO A 38 22.29 -4.09 -11.99
CA PRO A 38 22.09 -5.32 -12.77
C PRO A 38 22.48 -6.60 -12.02
N ARG A 39 23.32 -6.49 -10.98
CA ARG A 39 23.82 -7.61 -10.17
C ARG A 39 23.25 -7.62 -8.75
N THR A 40 22.16 -6.90 -8.49
CA THR A 40 21.55 -6.91 -7.15
C THR A 40 20.93 -8.27 -6.84
N ALA A 41 21.34 -8.86 -5.72
CA ALA A 41 20.68 -10.05 -5.16
C ALA A 41 19.52 -9.67 -4.21
N ASN A 42 19.17 -8.39 -4.10
CA ASN A 42 18.15 -7.93 -3.17
C ASN A 42 16.75 -8.35 -3.66
N PRO A 43 15.98 -9.13 -2.88
CA PRO A 43 14.65 -9.60 -3.29
C PRO A 43 13.53 -8.57 -3.04
N HIS A 44 13.83 -7.44 -2.40
CA HIS A 44 12.85 -6.41 -2.09
C HIS A 44 12.56 -5.53 -3.31
N LEU A 45 11.30 -5.16 -3.46
CA LEU A 45 10.81 -4.33 -4.56
C LEU A 45 11.55 -2.99 -4.56
N VAL A 46 11.49 -2.29 -3.44
CA VAL A 46 12.09 -0.97 -3.26
C VAL A 46 13.49 -1.10 -2.66
N ILE A 47 14.49 -0.68 -3.43
CA ILE A 47 15.89 -0.64 -3.01
C ILE A 47 16.49 0.75 -3.20
N ASN A 48 17.56 1.04 -2.46
CA ASN A 48 18.34 2.26 -2.58
C ASN A 48 19.83 1.91 -2.71
N MET A 49 20.68 2.92 -2.89
CA MET A 49 22.13 2.70 -3.06
C MET A 49 22.75 1.91 -1.88
N SER A 50 22.27 2.11 -0.66
CA SER A 50 22.78 1.45 0.54
C SER A 50 22.28 0.01 0.71
N THR A 51 21.13 -0.34 0.13
CA THR A 51 20.55 -1.70 0.22
C THR A 51 20.72 -2.51 -1.07
N ALA A 52 21.11 -1.91 -2.18
CA ALA A 52 21.27 -2.59 -3.46
C ALA A 52 22.31 -3.72 -3.45
N GLY A 53 23.37 -3.58 -2.66
CA GLY A 53 24.38 -4.63 -2.45
C GLY A 53 24.06 -5.61 -1.31
N LYS A 54 22.88 -5.49 -0.70
CA LYS A 54 22.46 -6.27 0.47
C LYS A 54 21.17 -7.02 0.16
N THR A 55 20.76 -7.89 1.07
CA THR A 55 19.46 -8.57 1.04
C THR A 55 18.45 -7.97 2.01
N SER A 56 18.81 -6.88 2.70
CA SER A 56 17.94 -6.15 3.61
C SER A 56 16.98 -5.23 2.87
N GLU A 57 15.80 -5.02 3.44
CA GLU A 57 14.82 -4.04 2.96
C GLU A 57 15.32 -2.59 3.06
N ALA A 58 14.74 -1.71 2.24
CA ALA A 58 14.89 -0.28 2.41
C ALA A 58 14.18 0.17 3.69
N GLY A 59 14.88 0.93 4.54
CA GLY A 59 14.31 1.40 5.80
C GLY A 59 13.10 2.31 5.59
N TYR A 60 12.07 2.14 6.43
CA TYR A 60 10.82 2.90 6.38
C TYR A 60 11.03 4.43 6.42
N GLN A 61 12.02 4.90 7.19
CA GLN A 61 12.39 6.32 7.26
C GLN A 61 12.86 6.88 5.91
N TRP A 62 13.60 6.09 5.14
CA TRP A 62 14.03 6.49 3.80
C TRP A 62 12.83 6.60 2.85
N ILE A 63 11.89 5.65 2.94
CA ILE A 63 10.65 5.66 2.14
C ILE A 63 9.83 6.91 2.45
N ASN A 64 9.57 7.20 3.73
CA ASN A 64 8.80 8.38 4.12
C ASN A 64 9.45 9.69 3.66
N ARG A 65 10.78 9.81 3.80
CA ARG A 65 11.50 10.98 3.29
C ARG A 65 11.38 11.12 1.78
N ARG A 66 11.32 10.00 1.04
CA ARG A 66 11.16 10.03 -0.41
C ARG A 66 9.74 10.41 -0.84
N LEU A 67 8.74 10.03 -0.06
CA LEU A 67 7.33 10.40 -0.27
C LEU A 67 7.02 11.84 0.17
N GLY A 68 7.75 12.36 1.16
CA GLY A 68 7.46 13.65 1.80
C GLY A 68 6.44 13.58 2.94
N PHE A 69 5.87 12.41 3.18
CA PHE A 69 4.91 12.09 4.25
C PHE A 69 5.05 10.62 4.66
N ARG A 70 4.34 10.16 5.71
CA ARG A 70 4.43 8.77 6.14
C ARG A 70 3.62 7.90 5.19
N ALA A 71 4.16 6.77 4.73
CA ALA A 71 3.40 5.84 3.90
C ALA A 71 2.11 5.35 4.62
N GLN A 72 2.14 5.31 5.94
CA GLN A 72 0.97 5.07 6.79
C GLN A 72 -0.16 6.09 6.60
N ASP A 73 0.16 7.38 6.41
CA ASP A 73 -0.86 8.43 6.22
C ASP A 73 -1.63 8.18 4.92
N LEU A 74 -0.92 7.89 3.83
CA LEU A 74 -1.54 7.54 2.55
C LEU A 74 -2.38 6.26 2.64
N ARG A 75 -1.94 5.29 3.45
CA ARG A 75 -2.68 4.06 3.68
C ARG A 75 -3.98 4.33 4.42
N GLU A 76 -3.95 5.17 5.45
CA GLU A 76 -5.13 5.58 6.22
C GLU A 76 -6.12 6.36 5.35
N ASP A 77 -5.63 7.33 4.59
CA ASP A 77 -6.43 8.08 3.62
C ASP A 77 -7.13 7.15 2.63
N ARG A 78 -6.41 6.13 2.13
CA ARG A 78 -6.98 5.17 1.18
C ARG A 78 -8.02 4.25 1.83
N ILE A 79 -7.86 3.88 3.10
CA ILE A 79 -8.86 3.12 3.86
C ILE A 79 -10.13 3.96 4.00
N ILE A 80 -10.00 5.24 4.40
CA ILE A 80 -11.11 6.18 4.54
C ILE A 80 -11.87 6.33 3.21
N GLN A 81 -11.16 6.53 2.10
CA GLN A 81 -11.77 6.61 0.77
C GLN A 81 -12.54 5.34 0.40
N GLU A 82 -12.01 4.16 0.70
CA GLU A 82 -12.68 2.90 0.39
C GLU A 82 -13.91 2.68 1.27
N VAL A 83 -13.85 3.04 2.56
CA VAL A 83 -15.02 3.01 3.46
C VAL A 83 -16.13 3.88 2.88
N GLN A 84 -15.82 5.11 2.48
CA GLN A 84 -16.78 6.03 1.86
C GLN A 84 -17.34 5.48 0.53
N ALA A 85 -16.50 4.90 -0.31
CA ALA A 85 -16.91 4.38 -1.62
C ALA A 85 -17.79 3.12 -1.53
N THR A 86 -17.70 2.37 -0.44
CA THR A 86 -18.37 1.07 -0.26
C THR A 86 -19.49 1.10 0.77
N GLY A 87 -19.71 2.24 1.43
CA GLY A 87 -20.69 2.36 2.52
C GLY A 87 -20.29 1.60 3.77
N GLY A 88 -19.00 1.41 4.01
CA GLY A 88 -18.49 0.70 5.19
C GLY A 88 -18.55 -0.82 5.11
N ASP A 89 -18.35 -1.41 3.93
CA ASP A 89 -18.21 -2.87 3.80
C ASP A 89 -16.93 -3.36 4.49
N ILE A 90 -17.07 -3.78 5.75
CA ILE A 90 -15.98 -4.25 6.60
C ILE A 90 -15.24 -5.42 5.97
N ARG A 91 -15.96 -6.36 5.33
CA ARG A 91 -15.33 -7.54 4.73
C ARG A 91 -14.39 -7.11 3.62
N ARG A 92 -14.86 -6.23 2.75
CA ARG A 92 -14.06 -5.67 1.66
C ARG A 92 -12.85 -4.87 2.17
N ILE A 93 -13.01 -4.08 3.23
CA ILE A 93 -11.90 -3.34 3.85
C ILE A 93 -10.86 -4.31 4.44
N CYS A 94 -11.30 -5.36 5.13
CA CYS A 94 -10.40 -6.40 5.64
C CYS A 94 -9.64 -7.08 4.50
N ASP A 95 -10.33 -7.43 3.41
CA ASP A 95 -9.73 -8.13 2.28
C ASP A 95 -8.71 -7.24 1.52
N LEU A 96 -9.03 -5.97 1.29
CA LEU A 96 -8.16 -5.05 0.54
C LEU A 96 -6.94 -4.59 1.33
N PHE A 97 -7.11 -4.33 2.64
CA PHE A 97 -6.04 -3.77 3.45
C PHE A 97 -5.40 -4.80 4.37
N GLY A 98 -5.94 -6.01 4.52
CA GLY A 98 -5.46 -6.99 5.50
C GLY A 98 -5.67 -6.54 6.95
N LEU A 99 -6.73 -5.77 7.20
CA LEU A 99 -7.10 -5.36 8.56
C LEU A 99 -7.86 -6.48 9.27
N THR A 100 -7.77 -6.49 10.60
CA THR A 100 -8.71 -7.27 11.41
C THR A 100 -10.07 -6.58 11.40
N VAL A 101 -11.14 -7.34 11.63
CA VAL A 101 -12.52 -6.80 11.70
C VAL A 101 -12.62 -5.63 12.68
N GLY A 102 -12.03 -5.76 13.87
CA GLY A 102 -12.04 -4.69 14.87
C GLY A 102 -11.25 -3.44 14.45
N ALA A 103 -10.18 -3.59 13.67
CA ALA A 103 -9.45 -2.44 13.12
C ALA A 103 -10.25 -1.77 12.00
N ALA A 104 -10.89 -2.54 11.12
CA ALA A 104 -11.76 -2.01 10.06
C ALA A 104 -12.98 -1.28 10.62
N GLN A 105 -13.62 -1.82 11.67
CA GLN A 105 -14.78 -1.20 12.33
C GLN A 105 -14.47 0.22 12.83
N ARG A 106 -13.27 0.46 13.40
CA ARG A 106 -12.88 1.80 13.86
C ARG A 106 -12.88 2.85 12.75
N TYR A 107 -12.54 2.47 11.52
CA TYR A 107 -12.58 3.39 10.39
C TYR A 107 -14.01 3.65 9.91
N VAL A 108 -14.89 2.66 10.02
CA VAL A 108 -16.32 2.80 9.69
C VAL A 108 -17.00 3.71 10.72
N ASP A 109 -16.82 3.43 12.01
CA ASP A 109 -17.41 4.22 13.10
C ASP A 109 -16.88 5.65 13.12
N GLY A 110 -15.61 5.85 12.76
CA GLY A 110 -15.02 7.19 12.68
C GLY A 110 -15.58 8.05 11.53
N LEU A 111 -16.27 7.44 10.56
CA LEU A 111 -16.87 8.12 9.42
C LEU A 111 -18.38 8.35 9.56
N ASP A 112 -19.05 7.63 10.46
CA ASP A 112 -20.43 7.86 10.85
C ASP A 112 -20.45 8.69 12.15
N PRO A 113 -20.42 10.04 12.09
CA PRO A 113 -20.63 10.84 13.28
C PRO A 113 -21.99 10.46 13.89
N PRO A 114 -22.14 10.37 15.23
CA PRO A 114 -23.43 10.05 15.82
C PRO A 114 -24.48 11.04 15.29
N ALA A 115 -25.42 10.50 14.52
CA ALA A 115 -26.53 11.26 13.98
C ALA A 115 -27.29 11.94 15.12
N GLY A 116 -27.23 13.28 15.16
CA GLY A 116 -28.18 14.15 15.85
C GLY A 116 -28.29 13.98 17.36
N ILE A 117 -27.56 14.81 18.11
CA ILE A 117 -28.20 15.48 19.24
C ILE A 117 -29.26 16.40 18.65
N GLY A 118 -30.53 15.97 18.71
CA GLY A 118 -31.67 16.75 18.26
C GLY A 118 -31.77 18.07 19.00
N GLU A 119 -32.13 19.12 18.26
CA GLU A 119 -32.62 20.37 18.82
C GLU A 119 -34.00 20.15 19.47
N GLY A 120 -34.23 20.82 20.61
CA GLY A 120 -35.48 20.85 21.37
C GLY A 120 -35.31 21.46 22.74
#